data_AF-A0A0X9VPU7-F1
#
_entry.id   AF-A0A0X9VPU7-F1
#
_cell.length_a   1.000
_cell.length_b   1.000
_cell.length_c   1.000
_cell.angle_alpha   90.00
_cell.angle_beta   90.00
_cell.angle_gamma   90.00
#
_symmetry.space_group_name_H-M   'P 1'
#
loop_
_entity.id
_entity.type
_entity.pdbx_description
1 polymer ?
#
loop_
_entity_poly.entity_id
_entity_poly.type
_entity_poly.pdbx_seq_one_letter_code
_entity_poly.pdbx_strand_id
1 'polypeptide(L)'
;MRMKFEIEPYEDMLDEPFEVSSYFLDRINMYIEKNNRMEEFCTSTFHSSILLDLAEGLINMYEQNQQPFVIEMFESTYEYTFTYFQKLLTITRYEGYNGETIEMMKCRFDDFVEAFVKEYERYHKAILKQDRQAFENEHYCMMRDQINILKNHVNGVI
;
A
#
# COMPACT_ATOMS: atom_id res chain seq x y z
N MET A 1 -2.78 -1.10 -15.17
CA MET A 1 -3.48 -0.86 -13.89
C MET A 1 -3.09 0.52 -13.37
N ARG A 2 -3.92 1.18 -12.56
CA ARG A 2 -3.55 2.41 -11.83
C ARG A 2 -4.00 2.29 -10.39
N MET A 3 -3.21 2.84 -9.48
CA MET A 3 -3.50 2.91 -8.06
C MET A 3 -3.41 4.37 -7.60
N LYS A 4 -4.20 4.75 -6.60
CA LYS A 4 -4.18 6.08 -6.00
C LYS A 4 -4.26 5.96 -4.49
N PHE A 5 -3.39 6.67 -3.79
CA PHE A 5 -3.45 6.89 -2.35
C PHE A 5 -4.06 8.26 -2.07
N GLU A 6 -5.10 8.27 -1.25
CA GLU A 6 -5.74 9.47 -0.74
C GLU A 6 -5.63 9.46 0.78
N ILE A 7 -4.89 10.42 1.32
CA ILE A 7 -4.73 10.56 2.78
C ILE A 7 -5.77 11.57 3.26
N GLU A 8 -6.56 11.15 4.24
CA GLU A 8 -7.58 11.95 4.91
C GLU A 8 -7.07 12.31 6.31
N PRO A 9 -6.63 13.56 6.53
CA PRO A 9 -6.23 14.04 7.85
C PRO A 9 -7.41 14.02 8.81
N TYR A 10 -7.14 13.75 10.09
CA TYR A 10 -8.15 13.94 11.14
C TYR A 10 -8.60 15.40 11.19
N GLU A 11 -9.89 15.64 11.49
CA GLU A 11 -10.46 17.00 11.56
C GLU A 11 -9.68 17.90 12.51
N ASP A 12 -9.24 17.35 13.65
CA ASP A 12 -8.48 18.06 14.67
C ASP A 12 -7.06 18.47 14.21
N MET A 13 -6.56 17.89 13.11
CA MET A 13 -5.21 18.11 12.58
C MET A 13 -5.19 19.08 11.39
N LEU A 14 -6.35 19.58 10.93
CA LEU A 14 -6.45 20.40 9.72
C LEU A 14 -5.75 21.77 9.84
N ASP A 15 -5.67 22.32 11.06
CA ASP A 15 -5.05 23.61 11.35
C ASP A 15 -3.62 23.49 11.90
N GLU A 16 -3.14 22.25 12.14
CA GLU A 16 -1.82 22.00 12.69
C GLU A 16 -0.74 22.02 11.59
N PRO A 17 0.51 22.42 11.91
CA PRO A 17 1.63 22.30 10.98
C PRO A 17 1.85 20.85 10.56
N PHE A 18 2.22 20.64 9.29
CA PHE A 18 2.56 19.30 8.80
C PHE A 18 3.76 18.74 9.58
N GLU A 19 3.58 17.54 10.13
CA GLU A 19 4.62 16.74 10.78
C GLU A 19 4.52 15.30 10.26
N VAL A 20 5.62 14.74 9.79
CA VAL A 20 5.63 13.42 9.11
C VAL A 20 5.10 12.29 10.00
N SER A 21 5.48 12.28 11.27
CA SER A 21 5.02 11.31 12.28
C SER A 21 3.51 11.34 12.44
N SER A 22 2.95 12.54 12.63
CA SER A 22 1.52 12.77 12.78
C SER A 22 0.77 12.43 11.49
N TYR A 23 1.28 12.86 10.35
CA TYR A 23 0.71 12.53 9.05
C TYR A 23 0.61 11.03 8.85
N PHE A 24 1.64 10.25 9.19
CA PHE A 24 1.61 8.78 9.04
C PHE A 24 0.54 8.05 9.85
N LEU A 25 -0.10 8.71 10.81
CA LEU A 25 -1.22 8.17 11.57
C LEU A 25 -2.56 8.36 10.84
N ASP A 26 -2.63 9.32 9.91
CA ASP A 26 -3.85 9.66 9.18
C ASP A 26 -4.42 8.46 8.43
N ARG A 27 -5.70 8.55 8.07
CA ARG A 27 -6.37 7.51 7.30
C ARG A 27 -5.88 7.53 5.85
N ILE A 28 -5.63 6.35 5.28
CA ILE A 28 -5.48 6.15 3.85
C ILE A 28 -6.73 5.51 3.26
N ASN A 29 -7.16 6.04 2.13
CA ASN A 29 -8.08 5.38 1.20
C ASN A 29 -7.30 5.01 -0.06
N MET A 30 -7.21 3.72 -0.36
CA MET A 30 -6.55 3.20 -1.55
C MET A 30 -7.59 2.91 -2.62
N TYR A 31 -7.35 3.41 -3.83
CA TYR A 31 -8.21 3.18 -4.98
C TYR A 31 -7.44 2.50 -6.10
N ILE A 32 -8.14 1.67 -6.85
CA ILE A 32 -7.61 0.96 -8.01
C ILE A 32 -8.51 1.14 -9.23
N GLU A 33 -7.89 1.36 -10.39
CA GLU A 33 -8.63 1.50 -11.65
C GLU A 33 -9.00 0.11 -12.21
N LYS A 34 -10.31 -0.15 -12.29
CA LYS A 34 -10.91 -1.33 -12.91
C LYS A 34 -11.93 -0.88 -13.95
N ASN A 35 -11.80 -1.35 -15.20
CA ASN A 35 -12.72 -0.99 -16.29
C ASN A 35 -12.92 0.53 -16.48
N ASN A 36 -11.85 1.32 -16.42
CA ASN A 36 -11.86 2.79 -16.48
C ASN A 36 -12.65 3.50 -15.37
N ARG A 37 -12.87 2.82 -14.24
CA ARG A 37 -13.46 3.41 -13.03
C ARG A 37 -12.52 3.19 -11.86
N MET A 38 -12.34 4.22 -11.04
CA MET A 38 -11.65 4.07 -9.76
C MET A 38 -12.63 3.42 -8.78
N GLU A 39 -12.25 2.28 -8.24
CA GLU A 39 -12.97 1.58 -7.19
C GLU A 39 -12.13 1.63 -5.91
N GLU A 40 -12.79 1.76 -4.77
CA GLU A 40 -12.13 1.65 -3.47
C GLU A 40 -11.59 0.22 -3.31
N PHE A 41 -10.31 0.13 -2.97
CA PHE A 41 -9.63 -1.13 -2.74
C PHE A 41 -9.64 -1.48 -1.25
N CYS A 42 -9.10 -0.59 -0.42
CA CYS A 42 -9.13 -0.72 1.03
C CYS A 42 -8.88 0.63 1.72
N THR A 43 -9.25 0.70 3.00
CA THR A 43 -9.09 1.87 3.85
C THR A 43 -8.55 1.46 5.22
N SER A 44 -7.66 2.27 5.80
CA SER A 44 -7.12 2.00 7.13
C SER A 44 -6.50 3.26 7.75
N THR A 45 -6.44 3.32 9.08
CA THR A 45 -5.62 4.29 9.83
C THR A 45 -4.18 3.78 9.96
N PHE A 46 -3.27 4.59 10.53
CA PHE A 46 -1.84 4.22 10.62
C PHE A 46 -1.25 3.87 9.25
N HIS A 47 -1.53 4.71 8.25
CA HIS A 47 -1.30 4.34 6.87
C HIS A 47 0.16 4.02 6.53
N SER A 48 1.14 4.56 7.26
CA SER A 48 2.53 4.16 7.04
C SER A 48 2.74 2.68 7.26
N SER A 49 2.15 2.10 8.32
CA SER A 49 2.29 0.69 8.64
C SER A 49 1.68 -0.17 7.53
N ILE A 50 0.47 0.16 7.09
CA ILE A 50 -0.20 -0.57 6.01
C ILE A 50 0.59 -0.52 4.69
N LEU A 51 1.17 0.64 4.36
CA LEU A 51 1.99 0.78 3.15
C LEU A 51 3.30 0.00 3.26
N LEU A 52 3.95 0.01 4.44
CA LEU A 52 5.18 -0.75 4.70
C LEU A 52 4.92 -2.26 4.65
N ASP A 53 3.85 -2.74 5.28
CA ASP A 53 3.46 -4.16 5.30
C ASP A 53 3.09 -4.66 3.90
N LEU A 54 2.38 -3.84 3.12
CA LEU A 54 2.05 -4.17 1.73
C LEU A 54 3.32 -4.26 0.87
N ALA A 55 4.23 -3.29 1.01
CA ALA A 55 5.49 -3.32 0.27
C ALA A 55 6.36 -4.52 0.67
N GLU A 56 6.49 -4.81 1.97
CA GLU A 56 7.23 -5.97 2.48
C GLU A 56 6.62 -7.29 1.98
N GLY A 57 5.30 -7.44 2.05
CA GLY A 57 4.60 -8.62 1.52
C GLY A 57 4.87 -8.84 0.03
N LEU A 58 4.85 -7.76 -0.77
CA LEU A 58 5.17 -7.83 -2.20
C LEU A 58 6.64 -8.20 -2.46
N ILE A 59 7.58 -7.63 -1.70
CA ILE A 59 9.02 -7.97 -1.77
C ILE A 59 9.22 -9.45 -1.44
N ASN A 60 8.64 -9.93 -0.33
CA ASN A 60 8.74 -11.32 0.10
C ASN A 60 8.14 -12.29 -0.94
N MET A 61 7.06 -11.91 -1.64
CA MET A 61 6.53 -12.69 -2.75
C MET A 61 7.52 -12.83 -3.92
N TYR A 62 8.30 -11.79 -4.22
CA TYR A 62 9.36 -11.85 -5.24
C TYR A 62 10.55 -12.70 -4.77
N GLU A 63 11.03 -12.46 -3.55
CA GLU A 63 12.32 -12.99 -3.08
C GLU A 63 12.21 -14.40 -2.47
N GLN A 64 11.08 -14.77 -1.85
CA GLN A 64 11.02 -15.88 -0.90
C GLN A 64 9.83 -16.83 -1.12
N ASN A 65 9.78 -17.48 -2.28
CA ASN A 65 8.89 -18.61 -2.57
C ASN A 65 7.39 -18.28 -2.79
N GLN A 66 7.05 -17.07 -3.22
CA GLN A 66 5.67 -16.74 -3.65
C GLN A 66 4.62 -17.02 -2.55
N GLN A 67 5.04 -16.93 -1.27
CA GLN A 67 4.18 -17.23 -0.14
C GLN A 67 3.05 -16.19 -0.04
N PRO A 68 1.81 -16.61 0.26
CA PRO A 68 0.74 -15.69 0.59
C PRO A 68 1.11 -14.81 1.77
N PHE A 69 0.58 -13.59 1.80
CA PHE A 69 0.62 -12.72 2.97
C PHE A 69 -0.75 -12.12 3.23
N VAL A 70 -0.96 -11.68 4.47
CA VAL A 70 -2.20 -11.07 4.95
C VAL A 70 -1.88 -9.69 5.49
N ILE A 71 -2.77 -8.72 5.23
CA ILE A 71 -2.73 -7.41 5.86
C ILE A 71 -4.06 -7.18 6.58
N GLU A 72 -3.98 -6.91 7.88
CA GLU A 72 -5.12 -6.55 8.71
C GLU A 72 -5.30 -5.03 8.67
N MET A 73 -6.51 -4.55 8.41
CA MET A 73 -6.78 -3.11 8.38
C MET A 73 -7.06 -2.60 9.80
N PHE A 74 -6.31 -1.57 10.23
CA PHE A 74 -6.60 -0.88 11.48
C PHE A 74 -8.00 -0.24 11.47
N GLU A 75 -8.66 -0.32 12.64
CA GLU A 75 -10.03 0.15 12.87
C GLU A 75 -11.08 -0.45 11.93
N SER A 76 -10.81 -1.65 11.40
CA SER A 76 -11.69 -2.39 10.52
C SER A 76 -11.69 -3.88 10.89
N THR A 77 -12.75 -4.60 10.51
CA THR A 77 -12.80 -6.06 10.58
C THR A 77 -12.38 -6.73 9.28
N TYR A 78 -11.82 -5.94 8.35
CA TYR A 78 -11.37 -6.44 7.07
C TYR A 78 -9.91 -6.88 7.11
N GLU A 79 -9.67 -8.06 6.56
CA GLU A 79 -8.34 -8.61 6.32
C GLU A 79 -8.18 -8.90 4.83
N TYR A 80 -7.03 -8.55 4.27
CA TYR A 80 -6.74 -8.73 2.84
C TYR A 80 -5.65 -9.78 2.67
N THR A 81 -6.00 -10.88 2.00
CA THR A 81 -5.07 -11.96 1.68
C THR A 81 -4.62 -11.84 0.25
N PHE A 82 -3.30 -11.81 0.05
CA PHE A 82 -2.65 -11.77 -1.25
C PHE A 82 -2.09 -13.15 -1.55
N THR A 83 -2.47 -13.73 -2.69
CA THR A 83 -2.02 -15.06 -3.13
C THR A 83 -1.45 -14.99 -4.52
N TYR A 84 -0.29 -15.60 -4.72
CA TYR A 84 0.37 -15.68 -6.01
C TYR A 84 0.25 -17.09 -6.60
N PHE A 85 -0.14 -17.19 -7.87
CA PHE A 85 -0.08 -18.45 -8.62
C PHE A 85 0.15 -18.16 -10.10
N GLN A 86 1.23 -18.73 -10.68
CA GLN A 86 1.53 -18.65 -12.12
C GLN A 86 1.42 -17.22 -12.70
N LYS A 87 2.10 -16.25 -12.09
CA LYS A 87 2.11 -14.82 -12.46
C LYS A 87 0.81 -14.06 -12.21
N LEU A 88 -0.20 -14.71 -11.64
CA LEU A 88 -1.44 -14.07 -11.23
C LEU A 88 -1.43 -13.80 -9.74
N LEU A 89 -1.80 -12.59 -9.37
CA LEU A 89 -2.11 -12.19 -8.02
C LEU A 89 -3.63 -12.25 -7.85
N THR A 90 -4.08 -12.96 -6.82
CA THR A 90 -5.47 -12.99 -6.38
C THR A 90 -5.54 -12.39 -4.99
N ILE A 91 -6.42 -11.40 -4.82
CA ILE A 91 -6.62 -10.66 -3.58
C ILE A 91 -8.04 -10.94 -3.10
N THR A 92 -8.15 -11.49 -1.90
CA THR A 92 -9.43 -11.73 -1.24
C THR A 92 -9.55 -10.86 0.01
N ARG A 93 -10.76 -10.39 0.31
CA ARG A 93 -11.08 -9.70 1.54
C ARG A 93 -11.93 -10.59 2.42
N TYR A 94 -11.48 -10.83 3.64
CA TYR A 94 -12.26 -11.46 4.70
C TYR A 94 -12.91 -10.39 5.58
N GLU A 95 -14.16 -10.60 5.98
CA GLU A 95 -14.90 -9.74 6.93
C GLU A 95 -15.20 -10.51 8.21
N GLY A 96 -14.58 -10.10 9.32
CA GLY A 96 -14.67 -10.82 10.60
C GLY A 96 -16.07 -10.86 11.21
N TYR A 97 -16.96 -9.92 10.87
CA TYR A 97 -18.31 -9.87 11.44
C TYR A 97 -19.26 -10.94 10.89
N ASN A 98 -19.28 -11.15 9.58
CA ASN A 98 -20.16 -12.13 8.91
C ASN A 98 -19.40 -13.40 8.50
N GLY A 99 -18.07 -13.41 8.61
CA GLY A 99 -17.21 -14.52 8.19
C GLY A 99 -17.13 -14.69 6.67
N GLU A 100 -17.49 -13.67 5.89
CA GLU A 100 -17.52 -13.73 4.44
C GLU A 100 -16.13 -13.50 3.85
N THR A 101 -15.79 -14.23 2.79
CA THR A 101 -14.58 -13.99 1.98
C THR A 101 -14.97 -13.67 0.55
N ILE A 102 -14.54 -12.52 0.04
CA ILE A 102 -14.88 -12.04 -1.30
C ILE A 102 -13.60 -11.90 -2.13
N GLU A 103 -13.60 -12.40 -3.36
CA GLU A 103 -12.53 -12.10 -4.33
C GLU A 103 -12.66 -10.64 -4.79
N MET A 104 -11.74 -9.79 -4.34
CA MET A 104 -11.72 -8.37 -4.69
C MET A 104 -11.11 -8.17 -6.07
N MET A 105 -10.04 -8.92 -6.35
CA MET A 105 -9.26 -8.74 -7.55
C MET A 105 -8.50 -9.99 -7.97
N LYS A 106 -8.38 -10.15 -9.28
CA LYS A 106 -7.43 -11.05 -9.92
C LYS A 106 -6.75 -10.34 -11.07
N CYS A 107 -5.42 -10.27 -11.05
CA CYS A 107 -4.63 -9.52 -12.03
C CYS A 107 -3.25 -10.14 -12.24
N ARG A 108 -2.48 -9.64 -13.21
CA ARG A 108 -1.05 -10.02 -13.31
C ARG A 108 -0.31 -9.39 -12.15
N PHE A 109 0.53 -10.17 -11.48
CA PHE A 109 1.31 -9.72 -10.33
C PHE A 109 2.18 -8.49 -10.68
N ASP A 110 2.89 -8.54 -11.80
CA ASP A 110 3.76 -7.44 -12.23
C ASP A 110 2.98 -6.14 -12.50
N ASP A 111 1.75 -6.23 -13.04
CA ASP A 111 0.91 -5.04 -13.25
C ASP A 111 0.49 -4.38 -11.94
N PHE A 112 0.24 -5.20 -10.91
CA PHE A 112 -0.12 -4.72 -9.58
C PHE A 112 1.06 -4.05 -8.92
N VAL A 113 2.22 -4.71 -8.93
CA VAL A 113 3.46 -4.18 -8.34
C VAL A 113 3.87 -2.89 -9.05
N GLU A 114 3.86 -2.83 -10.38
CA GLU A 114 4.19 -1.62 -11.12
C GLU A 114 3.26 -0.46 -10.74
N ALA A 115 1.95 -0.71 -10.64
CA ALA A 115 0.98 0.30 -10.24
C ALA A 115 1.21 0.77 -8.79
N PHE A 116 1.45 -0.15 -7.87
CA PHE A 116 1.75 0.16 -6.46
C PHE A 116 3.02 0.99 -6.34
N VAL A 117 4.15 0.54 -6.91
CA VAL A 117 5.45 1.20 -6.84
C VAL A 117 5.39 2.62 -7.40
N LYS A 118 4.69 2.81 -8.52
CA LYS A 118 4.54 4.13 -9.13
C LYS A 118 3.82 5.10 -8.20
N GLU A 119 2.75 4.64 -7.57
CA GLU A 119 1.98 5.46 -6.64
C GLU A 119 2.71 5.68 -5.31
N TYR A 120 3.42 4.65 -4.83
CA TYR A 120 4.22 4.73 -3.62
C TYR A 120 5.40 5.70 -3.76
N GLU A 121 6.06 5.70 -4.92
CA GLU A 121 7.09 6.68 -5.26
C GLU A 121 6.52 8.11 -5.38
N ARG A 122 5.33 8.27 -5.96
CA ARG A 122 4.64 9.57 -6.03
C ARG A 122 4.35 10.10 -4.63
N TYR A 123 3.81 9.25 -3.77
CA TYR A 123 3.46 9.56 -2.39
C TYR A 123 4.69 9.91 -1.55
N HIS A 124 5.74 9.09 -1.57
CA HIS A 124 7.00 9.35 -0.89
C HIS A 124 7.62 10.71 -1.31
N LYS A 125 7.61 11.02 -2.61
CA LYS A 125 8.08 12.33 -3.11
C LYS A 125 7.19 13.50 -2.66
N ALA A 126 5.89 13.27 -2.43
CA ALA A 126 4.98 14.31 -1.97
C ALA A 126 5.29 14.70 -0.51
N ILE A 127 5.59 13.73 0.35
CA ILE A 127 6.01 13.99 1.74
C ILE A 127 7.26 14.87 1.77
N LEU A 128 8.31 14.52 1.02
CA LEU A 128 9.56 15.30 1.00
C LEU A 128 9.37 16.75 0.50
N LYS A 129 8.37 16.98 -0.35
CA LYS A 129 8.03 18.33 -0.83
C LYS A 129 7.38 19.16 0.27
N GLN A 130 6.62 18.54 1.16
CA GLN A 130 5.96 19.19 2.29
C GLN A 130 6.93 19.38 3.46
N ASP A 131 7.71 18.36 3.78
CA ASP A 131 8.75 18.41 4.81
C ASP A 131 10.10 17.95 4.27
N ARG A 132 11.06 18.89 4.23
CA ARG A 132 12.42 18.59 3.78
C ARG A 132 13.20 17.73 4.76
N GLN A 133 12.81 17.67 6.03
CA GLN A 133 13.43 16.86 7.08
C GLN A 133 12.81 15.46 7.20
N ALA A 134 11.91 15.07 6.29
CA ALA A 134 11.29 13.75 6.29
C ALA A 134 12.28 12.57 6.34
N PHE A 135 13.51 12.76 5.86
CA PHE A 135 14.59 11.76 5.93
C PHE A 135 15.06 11.43 7.35
N GLU A 136 14.68 12.22 8.35
CA GLU A 136 14.96 11.94 9.77
C GLU A 136 13.95 10.92 10.34
N ASN A 137 12.83 10.69 9.65
CA ASN A 137 11.83 9.70 10.05
C ASN A 137 12.18 8.31 9.51
N GLU A 138 12.15 7.30 10.39
CA GLU A 138 12.49 5.92 10.07
C GLU A 138 11.53 5.30 9.04
N HIS A 139 10.22 5.45 9.22
CA HIS A 139 9.24 4.89 8.29
C HIS A 139 9.45 5.46 6.88
N TYR A 140 9.67 6.78 6.76
CA TYR A 140 9.96 7.42 5.47
C TYR A 140 11.19 6.80 4.80
N CYS A 141 12.27 6.55 5.55
CA CYS A 141 13.47 5.89 5.03
C CYS A 141 13.20 4.44 4.59
N MET A 142 12.40 3.68 5.35
CA MET A 142 12.01 2.33 4.98
C MET A 142 11.22 2.32 3.67
N MET A 143 10.29 3.27 3.48
CA MET A 143 9.54 3.40 2.22
C MET A 143 10.49 3.59 1.03
N ARG A 144 11.50 4.46 1.17
CA ARG A 144 12.52 4.68 0.12
C ARG A 144 13.21 3.38 -0.26
N ASP A 145 13.63 2.60 0.73
CA ASP A 145 14.40 1.38 0.51
C ASP A 145 13.53 0.30 -0.15
N GLN A 146 12.29 0.14 0.29
CA GLN A 146 11.30 -0.74 -0.34
C GLN A 146 10.98 -0.33 -1.79
N ILE A 147 10.81 0.97 -2.06
CA ILE A 147 10.62 1.49 -3.42
C ILE A 147 11.80 1.09 -4.31
N ASN A 148 13.04 1.22 -3.83
CA ASN A 148 14.21 0.84 -4.60
C ASN A 148 14.25 -0.66 -4.92
N ILE A 149 13.97 -1.51 -3.93
CA ILE A 149 13.91 -2.98 -4.11
C ILE A 149 12.85 -3.34 -5.15
N LEU A 150 11.62 -2.87 -4.96
CA LEU A 150 10.51 -3.17 -5.86
C LEU A 150 10.74 -2.65 -7.29
N LYS A 151 11.36 -1.46 -7.45
CA LYS A 151 11.73 -0.94 -8.78
C LYS A 151 12.77 -1.82 -9.48
N ASN A 152 13.74 -2.35 -8.76
CA ASN A 152 14.73 -3.25 -9.34
C ASN A 152 14.08 -4.54 -9.86
N HIS A 153 13.13 -5.10 -9.11
CA HIS A 153 12.33 -6.24 -9.56
C HIS A 153 11.52 -5.92 -10.82
N VAL A 154 10.78 -4.80 -10.84
CA VAL A 154 9.96 -4.40 -12.00
C VAL A 154 10.82 -4.18 -13.26
N ASN A 155 12.02 -3.62 -13.11
CA ASN A 155 12.91 -3.36 -14.25
C ASN A 155 13.74 -4.58 -14.68
N GLY A 156 13.61 -5.73 -14.01
CA GLY A 156 14.41 -6.92 -14.30
C GLY A 156 15.90 -6.74 -14.02
N VAL A 157 16.24 -5.81 -13.12
CA VAL A 157 17.61 -5.58 -12.66
C VAL A 157 17.80 -6.41 -11.38
N ILE A 158 18.01 -7.70 -11.56
CA ILE A 158 18.41 -8.64 -10.50
C ILE A 158 19.63 -9.42 -11.00
#